data_AF-A0AAE0SY66-F1
#
_entry.id   AF-A0AAE0SY66-F1
#
_cell.length_a   1.000
_cell.length_b   1.000
_cell.length_c   1.000
_cell.angle_alpha   90.00
_cell.angle_beta   90.00
_cell.angle_gamma   90.00
#
_symmetry.space_group_name_H-M   'P 1'
#
loop_
_entity.id
_entity.type
_entity.pdbx_description
1 polymer ?
#
loop_
_entity_poly.entity_id
_entity_poly.type
_entity_poly.pdbx_seq_one_letter_code
_entity_poly.pdbx_strand_id
1 'polypeptide(L)'
;TILNSILFFVFSQGAIAVSHSNLGSGSGPIWLGKVVCTGREASLMDCDTDQTTSSNVCTHIQDVGIVCTDIQTLPENVQVRLVGGGGPWAGRVEVHYAGVWGTVCVDSFNAKEAGIIYRMLGYST
;
A
#
# COMPACT_ATOMS: atom_id res chain seq x y z
N THR A 1 4.48 -26.37 27.37
CA THR A 1 3.55 -26.51 26.23
C THR A 1 2.77 -25.23 26.04
N ILE A 2 3.36 -24.23 25.35
CA ILE A 2 2.62 -23.12 24.73
C ILE A 2 3.46 -22.70 23.51
N LEU A 3 3.19 -23.28 22.34
CA LEU A 3 3.61 -22.75 21.04
C LEU A 3 2.37 -22.10 20.43
N ASN A 4 1.98 -20.99 21.03
CA ASN A 4 1.11 -20.01 20.40
C ASN A 4 1.95 -18.75 20.36
N SER A 5 2.34 -18.34 19.16
CA SER A 5 2.28 -16.97 18.68
C SER A 5 3.18 -16.82 17.44
N ILE A 6 2.59 -16.24 16.40
CA ILE A 6 3.25 -15.43 15.37
C ILE A 6 4.03 -16.19 14.29
N LEU A 7 3.29 -16.91 13.42
CA LEU A 7 3.61 -16.91 11.98
C LEU A 7 2.97 -15.67 11.32
N PHE A 8 3.20 -14.49 11.91
CA PHE A 8 2.79 -13.15 11.47
C PHE A 8 4.03 -12.25 11.45
N PHE A 9 5.06 -12.67 10.73
CA PHE A 9 6.13 -11.80 10.26
C PHE A 9 6.29 -12.21 8.79
N VAL A 10 5.71 -11.48 7.84
CA VAL A 10 6.24 -10.22 7.34
C VAL A 10 5.10 -9.27 6.92
N PHE A 11 4.76 -8.31 7.77
CA PHE A 11 4.19 -7.03 7.34
C PHE A 11 5.20 -5.97 7.78
N SER A 12 6.16 -5.62 6.94
CA SER A 12 7.03 -4.49 7.25
C SER A 12 6.27 -3.23 6.87
N GLN A 13 5.70 -2.56 7.88
CA GLN A 13 5.19 -1.23 7.65
C GLN A 13 6.32 -0.25 7.37
N GLY A 14 6.18 0.55 6.31
CA GLY A 14 7.28 1.39 5.83
C GLY A 14 6.81 2.62 5.06
N ALA A 15 7.69 3.61 4.96
CA ALA A 15 7.50 4.77 4.11
C ALA A 15 8.85 5.20 3.52
N ILE A 16 8.84 5.70 2.30
CA ILE A 16 10.02 6.23 1.61
C ILE A 16 9.79 7.72 1.38
N ALA A 17 10.81 8.53 1.68
CA ALA A 17 10.80 9.95 1.38
C ALA A 17 11.09 10.18 -0.10
N VAL A 18 10.29 11.05 -0.73
CA VAL A 18 10.45 11.47 -2.11
C VAL A 18 10.73 12.97 -2.12
N SER A 19 11.90 13.35 -2.63
CA SER A 19 12.35 14.74 -2.65
C SER A 19 11.96 15.47 -3.95
N HIS A 20 12.23 16.78 -3.98
CA HIS A 20 12.16 17.65 -5.16
C HIS A 20 10.78 17.84 -5.78
N SER A 21 9.71 17.96 -4.98
CA SER A 21 8.34 18.21 -5.49
C SER A 21 7.85 17.19 -6.53
N ASN A 22 8.41 15.98 -6.56
CA ASN A 22 7.99 14.92 -7.49
C ASN A 22 6.52 14.51 -7.29
N LEU A 23 5.96 14.78 -6.11
CA LEU A 23 4.54 14.58 -5.78
C LEU A 23 3.73 15.89 -5.78
N GLY A 24 4.34 16.99 -6.22
CA GLY A 24 3.76 18.33 -6.22
C GLY A 24 4.50 19.31 -5.30
N SER A 25 4.42 20.59 -5.65
CA SER A 25 4.91 21.71 -4.86
C SER A 25 3.78 22.32 -4.03
N GLY A 26 4.07 22.68 -2.78
CA GLY A 26 3.16 23.44 -1.93
C GLY A 26 3.06 24.91 -2.30
N SER A 27 2.28 25.64 -1.50
CA SER A 27 2.21 27.11 -1.53
C SER A 27 2.06 27.65 -0.11
N GLY A 28 2.60 28.85 0.16
CA GLY A 28 2.53 29.49 1.47
C GLY A 28 3.81 29.29 2.32
N PRO A 29 3.73 29.39 3.65
CA PRO A 29 4.90 29.25 4.52
C PRO A 29 5.40 27.81 4.57
N ILE A 30 6.73 27.64 4.48
CA ILE A 30 7.41 26.37 4.74
C ILE A 30 7.75 26.35 6.24
N TRP A 31 7.09 25.46 6.99
CA TRP A 31 7.16 25.45 8.46
C TRP A 31 8.42 24.77 9.02
N LEU A 32 8.95 23.77 8.32
CA LEU A 32 10.07 22.95 8.79
C LEU A 32 11.07 22.75 7.66
N GLY A 33 12.36 22.85 7.99
CA GLY A 33 13.48 22.52 7.12
C GLY A 33 14.53 21.75 7.93
N LYS A 34 15.27 20.86 7.25
CA LYS A 34 16.37 20.09 7.87
C LYS A 34 15.95 19.39 9.17
N VAL A 35 14.85 18.64 9.10
CA VAL A 35 14.34 17.83 10.22
C VAL A 35 15.24 16.61 10.40
N VAL A 36 15.77 16.41 11.61
CA VAL A 36 16.63 15.28 11.98
C VAL A 36 15.95 14.50 13.10
N CYS A 37 15.43 13.32 12.75
CA CYS A 37 14.74 12.42 13.68
C CYS A 37 15.61 11.19 13.99
N THR A 38 15.41 10.61 15.15
CA THR A 38 15.93 9.29 15.56
C THR A 38 15.06 8.14 15.08
N GLY A 39 13.80 8.44 14.68
CA GLY A 39 12.81 7.46 14.21
C GLY A 39 11.92 6.90 15.33
N ARG A 40 11.95 7.52 16.52
CA ARG A 40 11.15 7.11 17.70
C ARG A 40 10.22 8.21 18.21
N GLU A 41 10.30 9.38 17.60
CA GLU A 41 9.48 10.54 17.91
C GLU A 41 7.99 10.25 17.66
N ALA A 42 7.12 10.81 18.50
CA ALA A 42 5.68 10.71 18.30
C ALA A 42 5.16 11.73 17.27
N SER A 43 5.91 12.81 17.05
CA SER A 43 5.60 13.89 16.12
C SER A 43 6.85 14.41 15.42
N LEU A 44 6.69 14.93 14.20
CA LEU A 44 7.74 15.67 13.48
C LEU A 44 8.24 16.89 14.27
N MET A 45 7.41 17.46 15.14
CA MET A 45 7.77 18.60 16.00
C MET A 45 8.68 18.20 17.17
N ASP A 46 8.76 16.92 17.50
CA ASP A 46 9.64 16.40 18.55
C ASP A 46 11.04 16.09 18.01
N CYS A 47 11.22 16.12 16.68
CA CYS A 47 12.51 15.92 16.05
C CYS A 47 13.40 17.16 16.22
N ASP A 48 14.71 16.94 16.22
CA ASP A 48 15.65 18.05 16.21
C ASP A 48 15.54 18.79 14.88
N THR A 49 15.51 20.11 14.94
CA THR A 49 15.52 20.98 13.77
C THR A 49 16.74 21.85 13.90
N ASP A 50 17.70 21.66 13.00
CA ASP A 50 18.94 22.43 13.08
C ASP A 50 18.67 23.89 12.69
N GLN A 51 18.42 24.72 13.70
CA GLN A 51 18.22 26.16 13.57
C GLN A 51 19.53 26.93 13.36
N THR A 52 20.69 26.26 13.30
CA THR A 52 22.01 26.93 13.34
C THR A 52 22.63 27.25 11.98
N THR A 53 21.93 27.01 10.87
CA THR A 53 22.46 27.37 9.53
C THR A 53 21.59 28.40 8.83
N SER A 54 22.04 29.64 8.93
CA SER A 54 21.61 30.86 8.24
C SER A 54 21.72 30.81 6.70
N SER A 55 21.54 29.65 6.05
CA SER A 55 21.52 29.52 4.59
C SER A 55 20.83 28.26 4.06
N ASN A 56 19.69 27.84 4.63
CA ASN A 56 18.85 26.78 4.06
C ASN A 56 17.43 27.31 3.79
N VAL A 57 17.30 28.24 2.85
CA VAL A 57 15.99 28.68 2.35
C VAL A 57 15.44 27.57 1.47
N CYS A 58 14.76 26.60 2.07
CA CYS A 58 13.94 25.66 1.31
C CYS A 58 12.91 26.47 0.51
N THR A 59 12.67 26.06 -0.72
CA THR A 59 11.57 26.57 -1.55
C THR A 59 10.61 25.43 -1.88
N HIS A 60 9.43 25.72 -2.41
CA HIS A 60 8.43 24.69 -2.70
C HIS A 60 8.85 23.66 -3.76
N ILE A 61 9.94 23.90 -4.49
CA ILE A 61 10.53 22.89 -5.39
C ILE A 61 11.25 21.78 -4.60
N GLN A 62 11.50 22.00 -3.31
CA GLN A 62 12.18 21.08 -2.40
C GLN A 62 11.24 20.49 -1.35
N ASP A 63 9.93 20.73 -1.48
CA ASP A 63 8.93 20.11 -0.62
C ASP A 63 9.06 18.58 -0.72
N VAL A 64 9.08 17.94 0.45
CA VAL A 64 9.21 16.50 0.60
C VAL A 64 7.83 15.86 0.62
N GLY A 65 7.66 14.81 -0.16
CA GLY A 65 6.51 13.91 -0.06
C GLY A 65 6.92 12.57 0.56
N ILE A 66 5.93 11.81 1.00
CA ILE A 66 6.14 10.41 1.43
C ILE A 66 5.31 9.49 0.56
N VAL A 67 5.87 8.31 0.28
CA VAL A 67 5.11 7.18 -0.25
C VAL A 67 5.12 6.10 0.80
N CYS A 68 3.94 5.78 1.34
CA CYS A 68 3.79 4.69 2.29
C CYS A 68 3.90 3.36 1.54
N THR A 69 4.85 2.53 1.97
CA THR A 69 5.04 1.17 1.48
C THR A 69 4.28 0.20 2.41
N ASP A 70 2.96 0.39 2.45
CA ASP A 70 1.98 -0.50 3.11
C ASP A 70 0.68 -0.61 2.34
N ILE A 71 0.73 -0.26 1.07
CA ILE A 71 -0.34 -0.63 0.17
C ILE A 71 -0.06 -2.11 -0.12
N GLN A 72 -0.94 -3.00 0.33
CA GLN A 72 -1.09 -4.28 -0.35
C GLN A 72 -1.26 -3.93 -1.83
N THR A 73 -0.21 -4.05 -2.65
CA THR A 73 -0.25 -3.75 -4.08
C THR A 73 -1.02 -4.84 -4.83
N LEU A 74 -2.18 -5.22 -4.33
CA LEU A 74 -3.28 -5.59 -5.20
C LEU A 74 -3.90 -4.26 -5.64
N PRO A 75 -4.27 -4.09 -6.91
CA PRO A 75 -5.15 -3.00 -7.29
C PRO A 75 -6.32 -2.98 -6.30
N GLU A 76 -6.59 -1.84 -5.70
CA GLU A 76 -7.47 -1.67 -4.53
C GLU A 76 -8.89 -2.25 -4.69
N ASN A 77 -9.26 -2.77 -5.88
CA ASN A 77 -10.55 -3.38 -6.16
C ASN A 77 -10.44 -4.51 -7.22
N VAL A 78 -9.52 -5.48 -7.05
CA VAL A 78 -9.62 -6.72 -7.85
C VAL A 78 -10.85 -7.50 -7.39
N GLN A 79 -11.95 -7.28 -8.09
CA GLN A 79 -13.21 -7.98 -7.85
C GLN A 79 -13.24 -9.27 -8.66
N VAL A 80 -13.86 -10.29 -8.07
CA VAL A 80 -14.07 -11.58 -8.74
C VAL A 80 -15.55 -11.90 -8.73
N ARG A 81 -16.04 -12.48 -9.83
CA ARG A 81 -17.38 -13.05 -9.92
C ARG A 81 -17.39 -14.37 -10.68
N LEU A 82 -18.42 -15.17 -10.44
CA LEU A 82 -18.71 -16.38 -11.21
C LEU A 82 -19.87 -16.11 -12.17
N VAL A 83 -19.71 -16.41 -13.46
CA VAL A 83 -20.72 -16.16 -14.50
C VAL A 83 -21.11 -17.44 -15.22
N GLY A 84 -22.41 -17.65 -15.41
CA GLY A 84 -22.96 -18.69 -16.30
C GLY A 84 -22.99 -20.12 -15.74
N GLY A 85 -22.78 -20.32 -14.43
CA GLY A 85 -23.01 -21.62 -13.79
C GLY A 85 -24.34 -21.67 -13.04
N GLY A 86 -24.73 -22.87 -12.60
CA GLY A 86 -26.06 -23.16 -12.00
C GLY A 86 -26.29 -22.62 -10.58
N GLY A 87 -25.68 -21.49 -10.20
CA GLY A 87 -25.82 -20.87 -8.89
C GLY A 87 -24.62 -19.99 -8.50
N PRO A 88 -24.67 -19.31 -7.34
CA PRO A 88 -23.60 -18.41 -6.87
C PRO A 88 -22.28 -19.12 -6.51
N TRP A 89 -22.29 -20.46 -6.46
CA TRP A 89 -21.14 -21.31 -6.15
C TRP A 89 -20.44 -21.89 -7.39
N ALA A 90 -20.96 -21.65 -8.60
CA ALA A 90 -20.41 -22.23 -9.82
C ALA A 90 -20.50 -21.26 -11.00
N GLY A 91 -19.45 -21.21 -11.81
CA GLY A 91 -19.42 -20.43 -13.05
C GLY A 91 -18.00 -20.20 -13.53
N ARG A 92 -17.88 -19.54 -14.68
CA ARG A 92 -16.59 -19.05 -15.19
C ARG A 92 -16.10 -17.92 -14.29
N VAL A 93 -14.81 -17.96 -13.92
CA VAL A 93 -14.16 -16.91 -13.15
C VAL A 93 -13.92 -15.69 -14.04
N GLU A 94 -14.44 -14.55 -13.62
CA GLU A 94 -14.13 -13.24 -14.21
C GLU A 94 -13.49 -12.33 -13.17
N VAL A 95 -12.48 -11.57 -13.60
CA VAL A 95 -11.69 -10.66 -12.76
C VAL A 95 -11.83 -9.24 -13.28
N HIS A 96 -12.12 -8.30 -12.40
CA HIS A 96 -12.15 -6.87 -12.73
C HIS A 96 -10.76 -6.27 -12.50
N TYR A 97 -10.10 -5.88 -13.59
CA TYR A 97 -8.76 -5.31 -13.58
C TYR A 97 -8.68 -4.17 -14.59
N ALA A 98 -8.05 -3.05 -14.21
CA ALA A 98 -7.92 -1.86 -15.07
C ALA A 98 -9.27 -1.35 -15.65
N GLY A 99 -10.36 -1.44 -14.89
CA GLY A 99 -11.69 -0.97 -15.30
C GLY A 99 -12.44 -1.88 -16.28
N VAL A 100 -11.92 -3.09 -16.54
CA VAL A 100 -12.55 -4.06 -17.44
C VAL A 100 -12.68 -5.44 -16.79
N TRP A 101 -13.73 -6.17 -17.17
CA TRP A 101 -13.90 -7.57 -16.80
C TRP A 101 -13.19 -8.47 -17.81
N GLY A 102 -12.27 -9.30 -17.33
CA GLY A 102 -11.55 -10.30 -18.12
C GLY A 102 -11.74 -11.71 -17.58
N THR A 103 -11.31 -12.71 -18.36
CA THR A 103 -11.34 -14.13 -18.00
C THR A 103 -9.97 -14.62 -17.56
N VAL A 104 -9.93 -15.66 -16.73
CA VAL A 104 -8.70 -16.31 -16.27
C VAL A 104 -8.38 -17.51 -17.17
N CYS A 105 -7.12 -17.61 -17.64
CA CYS A 105 -6.65 -18.77 -18.38
C CYS A 105 -6.43 -19.97 -17.45
N VAL A 106 -6.68 -21.19 -17.94
CA VAL A 106 -6.53 -22.42 -17.14
C VAL A 106 -5.07 -22.86 -16.98
N ASP A 107 -4.11 -22.24 -17.66
CA ASP A 107 -2.70 -22.66 -17.60
C ASP A 107 -2.20 -22.65 -16.15
N SER A 108 -1.85 -23.83 -15.66
CA SER A 108 -1.45 -24.10 -14.26
C SER A 108 -2.48 -23.74 -13.18
N PHE A 109 -3.73 -23.40 -13.53
CA PHE A 109 -4.79 -23.10 -12.58
C PHE A 109 -5.28 -24.38 -11.90
N ASN A 110 -5.05 -24.51 -10.59
CA ASN A 110 -5.38 -25.72 -9.83
C ASN A 110 -6.19 -25.38 -8.55
N ALA A 111 -6.35 -26.38 -7.67
CA ALA A 111 -7.15 -26.27 -6.45
C ALA A 111 -6.65 -25.16 -5.51
N LYS A 112 -5.35 -24.83 -5.55
CA LYS A 112 -4.78 -23.75 -4.73
C LYS A 112 -5.31 -22.39 -5.17
N GLU A 113 -5.29 -22.10 -6.48
CA GLU A 113 -5.81 -20.85 -7.04
C GLU A 113 -7.34 -20.78 -6.90
N ALA A 114 -8.05 -21.89 -7.11
CA ALA A 114 -9.49 -21.98 -6.85
C ALA A 114 -9.84 -21.63 -5.39
N GLY A 115 -9.03 -22.07 -4.42
CA GLY A 115 -9.20 -21.73 -3.01
C GLY A 115 -9.00 -20.25 -2.70
N ILE A 116 -8.17 -19.53 -3.46
CA ILE A 116 -8.03 -18.07 -3.36
C ILE A 116 -9.33 -17.40 -3.83
N ILE A 117 -9.85 -17.78 -5.00
CA ILE A 117 -11.10 -17.25 -5.55
C ILE A 117 -12.27 -17.49 -4.60
N TYR A 118 -12.35 -18.68 -4.00
CA TYR A 118 -13.37 -19.02 -3.01
C TYR A 118 -13.39 -18.04 -1.83
N ARG A 119 -12.21 -17.71 -1.29
CA ARG A 119 -12.08 -16.71 -0.21
C ARG A 119 -12.36 -15.28 -0.67
N MET A 120 -11.96 -14.92 -1.90
CA MET A 120 -12.27 -13.60 -2.48
C MET A 120 -13.78 -13.38 -2.66
N LEU A 121 -14.54 -14.45 -2.91
CA LEU A 121 -16.00 -14.44 -2.98
C LEU A 121 -16.66 -14.41 -1.58
N GLY A 122 -15.88 -14.37 -0.50
CA GLY A 122 -16.37 -14.32 0.88
C GLY A 122 -16.74 -15.68 1.47
N TYR A 123 -16.38 -16.78 0.81
CA TYR A 123 -16.62 -18.11 1.36
C TYR A 123 -15.44 -18.57 2.23
N SER A 124 -15.73 -19.24 3.33
CA SER A 124 -14.75 -19.88 4.22
C SER A 124 -14.70 -21.39 3.97
N THR A 125 -13.49 -21.93 3.87
CA THR A 125 -13.23 -23.40 3.84
C THR A 125 -13.50 -24.03 5.18
#